data_AF-A0A160FPU1-F1
#
_entry.id   AF-A0A160FPU1-F1
#
_cell.length_a   1.000
_cell.length_b   1.000
_cell.length_c   1.000
_cell.angle_alpha   90.00
_cell.angle_beta   90.00
_cell.angle_gamma   90.00
#
_symmetry.space_group_name_H-M   'P 1'
#
loop_
_entity.id
_entity.type
_entity.pdbx_description
1 polymer ?
#
loop_
_entity_poly.entity_id
_entity_poly.type
_entity_poly.pdbx_seq_one_letter_code
_entity_poly.pdbx_strand_id
1 'polypeptide(L)'
;MNTMQRPLASHERLLLQFLLAANESFYGAHVLRWKNQVERCTVHEVNVPYCLAISHDEIRISGGGFITLARELVCVDEGVPVLIYACAVETQSGYVLDSFDIDRLDGEPLVAYPEPGDGLMVMEAGKRIGGADLRHVYKESDLPPRFKLP
;
A
#
# COMPACT_ATOMS: atom_id res chain seq x y z
N MET A 1 -23.17 7.78 -4.44
CA MET A 1 -23.36 7.04 -3.16
C MET A 1 -22.43 7.68 -2.15
N ASN A 2 -22.92 8.12 -0.98
CA ASN A 2 -22.04 8.61 0.08
C ASN A 2 -21.28 7.40 0.64
N THR A 3 -20.01 7.25 0.24
CA THR A 3 -19.10 6.28 0.82
C THR A 3 -18.83 6.68 2.27
N MET A 4 -19.21 5.80 3.20
CA MET A 4 -19.18 6.09 4.64
C MET A 4 -17.73 6.08 5.11
N GLN A 5 -17.26 7.22 5.62
CA GLN A 5 -15.96 7.27 6.28
C GLN A 5 -16.01 6.43 7.57
N ARG A 6 -14.97 5.63 7.79
CA ARG A 6 -14.79 4.83 9.00
C ARG A 6 -13.32 4.80 9.42
N PRO A 7 -13.00 4.47 10.68
CA PRO A 7 -11.62 4.14 11.03
C PRO A 7 -11.10 2.91 10.25
N LEU A 8 -9.78 2.79 10.15
CA LEU A 8 -9.14 1.53 9.75
C LEU A 8 -9.49 0.43 10.74
N ALA A 9 -10.00 -0.69 10.22
CA ALA A 9 -10.13 -1.93 10.96
C ALA A 9 -8.74 -2.45 11.35
N SER A 10 -8.70 -3.28 12.40
CA SER A 10 -7.44 -3.75 12.97
C SER A 10 -6.56 -4.50 11.96
N HIS A 11 -7.14 -5.36 11.12
CA HIS A 11 -6.39 -6.11 10.12
C HIS A 11 -5.81 -5.20 9.02
N GLU A 12 -6.56 -4.20 8.55
CA GLU A 12 -6.09 -3.22 7.55
C GLU A 12 -4.94 -2.39 8.10
N ARG A 13 -5.07 -1.95 9.36
CA ARG A 13 -4.03 -1.17 10.03
C ARG A 13 -2.73 -1.97 10.17
N LEU A 14 -2.83 -3.22 10.60
CA LEU A 14 -1.66 -4.09 10.77
C LEU A 14 -0.99 -4.37 9.43
N LEU A 15 -1.76 -4.61 8.36
CA LEU A 15 -1.22 -4.84 7.03
C LEU A 15 -0.54 -3.59 6.46
N LEU A 16 -1.17 -2.41 6.60
CA LEU A 16 -0.58 -1.14 6.17
C LEU A 16 0.68 -0.80 6.98
N GLN A 17 0.69 -1.04 8.30
CA GLN A 17 1.88 -0.86 9.12
C GLN A 17 3.04 -1.78 8.71
N PHE A 18 2.73 -3.02 8.33
CA PHE A 18 3.71 -3.96 7.80
C PHE A 18 4.29 -3.48 6.46
N LEU A 19 3.44 -3.02 5.54
CA LEU A 19 3.86 -2.38 4.28
C LEU A 19 4.77 -1.16 4.52
N LEU A 20 4.41 -0.31 5.49
CA LEU A 20 5.20 0.86 5.86
C LEU A 20 6.57 0.47 6.44
N ALA A 21 6.63 -0.56 7.27
CA ALA A 21 7.89 -1.09 7.80
C ALA A 21 8.77 -1.67 6.67
N ALA A 22 8.17 -2.37 5.71
CA ALA A 22 8.90 -2.84 4.53
C ALA A 22 9.52 -1.68 3.74
N ASN A 23 8.88 -0.51 3.74
CA ASN A 23 9.34 0.69 3.03
C ASN A 23 10.26 1.62 3.85
N GLU A 24 10.58 1.29 5.10
CA GLU A 24 11.27 2.19 6.03
C GLU A 24 12.65 2.64 5.54
N SER A 25 13.41 1.76 4.90
CA SER A 25 14.73 2.08 4.33
C SER A 25 14.70 3.04 3.15
N PHE A 26 13.55 3.26 2.52
CA PHE A 26 13.40 4.16 1.38
C PHE A 26 13.03 5.58 1.80
N TYR A 27 12.20 5.70 2.83
CA TYR A 27 11.52 6.96 3.12
C TYR A 27 11.78 7.53 4.52
N GLY A 28 12.47 6.79 5.40
CA GLY A 28 12.97 7.29 6.68
C GLY A 28 11.90 8.05 7.49
N ALA A 29 12.10 9.35 7.68
CA ALA A 29 11.20 10.22 8.46
C ALA A 29 9.75 10.25 7.94
N HIS A 30 9.53 10.08 6.63
CA HIS A 30 8.19 10.00 6.06
C HIS A 30 7.42 8.76 6.57
N VAL A 31 8.10 7.63 6.80
CA VAL A 31 7.46 6.43 7.37
C VAL A 31 6.94 6.68 8.79
N LEU A 32 7.69 7.40 9.62
CA LEU A 32 7.22 7.76 10.97
C LEU A 32 5.96 8.64 10.89
N ARG A 33 5.95 9.61 9.97
CA ARG A 33 4.77 10.45 9.72
C ARG A 33 3.57 9.61 9.27
N TRP A 34 3.75 8.71 8.31
CA TRP A 34 2.69 7.85 7.80
C TRP A 34 2.18 6.88 8.86
N LYS A 35 3.04 6.31 9.71
CA LYS A 35 2.62 5.50 10.87
C LYS A 35 1.73 6.32 11.81
N ASN A 36 2.08 7.58 12.09
CA ASN A 36 1.23 8.47 12.91
C ASN A 36 -0.10 8.83 12.23
N GLN A 37 -0.11 9.00 10.90
CA GLN A 37 -1.33 9.22 10.13
C GLN A 37 -2.27 8.01 10.25
N VAL A 38 -1.75 6.80 10.08
CA VAL A 38 -2.50 5.53 10.13
C VAL A 38 -3.19 5.30 11.47
N GLU A 39 -2.64 5.80 12.58
CA GLU A 39 -3.27 5.69 13.90
C GLU A 39 -4.55 6.53 14.06
N ARG A 40 -4.73 7.56 13.21
CA ARG A 40 -5.77 8.58 13.39
C ARG A 40 -6.65 8.81 12.17
N CYS A 41 -6.27 8.29 11.01
CA CYS A 41 -7.00 8.54 9.78
C CYS A 41 -8.36 7.81 9.78
N THR A 42 -9.26 8.35 8.96
CA THR A 42 -10.44 7.63 8.49
C THR A 42 -10.23 7.24 7.04
N VAL A 43 -10.90 6.18 6.62
CA VAL A 43 -10.88 5.66 5.27
C VAL A 43 -12.29 5.56 4.72
N HIS A 44 -12.42 5.57 3.41
CA HIS A 44 -13.63 5.14 2.74
C HIS A 44 -13.26 4.27 1.53
N GLU A 45 -14.09 3.28 1.26
CA GLU A 45 -13.88 2.36 0.15
C GLU A 45 -14.25 3.04 -1.17
N VAL A 46 -13.41 2.91 -2.20
CA VAL A 46 -13.57 3.65 -3.46
C VAL A 46 -14.18 2.80 -4.57
N ASN A 47 -13.81 1.52 -4.71
CA ASN A 47 -14.38 0.53 -5.65
C ASN A 47 -13.74 -0.86 -5.43
N VAL A 48 -14.11 -1.85 -6.27
CA VAL A 48 -13.40 -3.12 -6.50
C VAL A 48 -12.35 -2.91 -7.61
N PRO A 49 -11.10 -3.39 -7.50
CA PRO A 49 -10.51 -4.14 -6.37
C PRO A 49 -10.38 -3.31 -5.08
N TYR A 50 -10.18 -3.98 -3.93
CA TYR A 50 -10.29 -3.40 -2.59
C TYR A 50 -9.37 -2.18 -2.41
N CYS A 51 -9.95 -0.99 -2.56
CA CYS A 51 -9.24 0.29 -2.49
C CYS A 51 -9.80 1.15 -1.35
N LEU A 52 -8.93 1.51 -0.42
CA LEU A 52 -9.23 2.46 0.66
C LEU A 52 -8.61 3.81 0.34
N ALA A 53 -9.45 4.82 0.13
CA ALA A 53 -9.00 6.22 0.15
C ALA A 53 -8.79 6.66 1.59
N ILE A 54 -7.58 7.15 1.88
CA ILE A 54 -7.16 7.61 3.20
C ILE A 54 -7.46 9.10 3.32
N SER A 55 -8.23 9.46 4.34
CA SER A 55 -8.60 10.85 4.58
C SER A 55 -7.44 11.60 5.24
N HIS A 56 -7.20 12.82 4.76
CA HIS A 56 -6.28 13.79 5.33
C HIS A 56 -6.80 15.21 5.05
N ASP A 57 -6.55 16.14 5.97
CA ASP A 57 -6.99 17.54 5.85
C ASP A 57 -5.93 18.42 5.14
N GLU A 58 -4.92 17.79 4.54
CA GLU A 58 -3.79 18.50 3.98
C GLU A 58 -4.06 18.97 2.55
N ILE A 59 -3.68 20.21 2.26
CA ILE A 59 -3.87 20.82 0.95
C ILE A 59 -2.85 20.21 -0.02
N ARG A 60 -3.35 19.41 -0.97
CA ARG A 60 -2.57 18.89 -2.10
C ARG A 60 -1.99 20.05 -2.91
N ILE A 61 -0.73 19.92 -3.33
CA ILE A 61 -0.11 20.89 -4.22
C ILE A 61 -0.63 20.65 -5.65
N SER A 62 -1.05 21.72 -6.34
CA SER A 62 -1.42 21.63 -7.76
C SER A 62 -0.19 21.25 -8.60
N GLY A 63 -0.29 20.13 -9.33
CA GLY A 63 0.87 19.56 -10.05
C GLY A 63 1.90 18.89 -9.13
N GLY A 64 1.59 18.70 -7.84
CA GLY A 64 2.43 17.99 -6.89
C GLY A 64 2.54 16.50 -7.19
N GLY A 65 3.54 15.85 -6.58
CA GLY A 65 3.83 14.44 -6.77
C GLY A 65 2.70 13.51 -6.29
N PHE A 66 2.51 12.43 -7.03
CA PHE A 66 1.75 11.25 -6.61
C PHE A 66 2.65 10.04 -6.84
N ILE A 67 2.87 9.25 -5.80
CA ILE A 67 3.77 8.09 -5.87
C ILE A 67 3.12 6.85 -5.28
N THR A 68 3.32 5.70 -5.91
CA THR A 68 3.23 4.41 -5.22
C THR A 68 4.51 4.21 -4.42
N LEU A 69 4.40 3.67 -3.20
CA LEU A 69 5.57 3.33 -2.39
C LEU A 69 6.49 2.32 -3.12
N ALA A 70 7.79 2.39 -2.82
CA ALA A 70 8.83 1.67 -3.55
C ALA A 70 8.71 0.15 -3.46
N ARG A 71 8.25 -0.33 -2.30
CA ARG A 71 8.05 -1.73 -2.02
C ARG A 71 6.57 -2.06 -1.93
N GLU A 72 6.24 -3.18 -2.51
CA GLU A 72 4.89 -3.75 -2.60
C GLU A 72 4.92 -5.13 -1.96
N LEU A 73 3.76 -5.61 -1.55
CA LEU A 73 3.60 -6.96 -1.02
C LEU A 73 2.78 -7.79 -1.99
N VAL A 74 3.10 -9.08 -2.06
CA VAL A 74 2.37 -10.05 -2.86
C VAL A 74 1.96 -11.21 -1.98
N CYS A 75 0.72 -11.66 -2.11
CA CYS A 75 0.24 -12.92 -1.54
C CYS A 75 -0.59 -13.71 -2.54
N VAL A 76 -1.24 -14.76 -2.06
CA VAL A 76 -2.12 -15.62 -2.85
C VAL A 76 -3.47 -15.71 -2.16
N ASP A 77 -4.54 -15.46 -2.91
CA ASP A 77 -5.92 -15.69 -2.51
C ASP A 77 -6.55 -16.70 -3.48
N GLU A 78 -6.93 -17.88 -2.97
CA GLU A 78 -7.47 -19.00 -3.77
C GLU A 78 -6.64 -19.38 -5.02
N GLY A 79 -5.32 -19.26 -4.95
CA GLY A 79 -4.41 -19.55 -6.06
C GLY A 79 -4.16 -18.37 -7.02
N VAL A 80 -4.81 -17.23 -6.78
CA VAL A 80 -4.67 -16.01 -7.56
C VAL A 80 -3.69 -15.06 -6.86
N PRO A 81 -2.72 -14.46 -7.57
CA PRO A 81 -1.84 -13.46 -6.96
C PRO A 81 -2.64 -12.23 -6.54
N VAL A 82 -2.26 -11.68 -5.40
CA VAL A 82 -2.80 -10.43 -4.86
C VAL A 82 -1.65 -9.45 -4.69
N LEU A 83 -1.78 -8.24 -5.22
CA LEU A 83 -0.82 -7.15 -5.10
C LEU A 83 -1.32 -6.15 -4.04
N ILE A 84 -0.47 -5.80 -3.08
CA ILE A 84 -0.79 -4.90 -1.97
C ILE A 84 0.19 -3.75 -2.00
N TYR A 85 -0.32 -2.52 -2.08
CA TYR A 85 0.51 -1.32 -2.14
C TYR A 85 -0.21 -0.12 -1.54
N ALA A 86 0.53 0.97 -1.34
CA ALA A 86 -0.02 2.24 -0.88
C ALA A 86 0.53 3.36 -1.76
N CYS A 87 -0.25 4.42 -1.88
CA CYS A 87 0.15 5.63 -2.58
C CYS A 87 0.24 6.81 -1.62
N ALA A 88 1.15 7.74 -1.92
CA ALA A 88 1.32 8.99 -1.22
C ALA A 88 1.21 10.17 -2.18
N VAL A 89 0.64 11.26 -1.70
CA VAL A 89 0.48 12.52 -2.45
C VAL A 89 1.26 13.65 -1.77
N GLU A 90 1.82 14.53 -2.58
CA GLU A 90 2.53 15.71 -2.11
C GLU A 90 1.57 16.81 -1.65
N THR A 91 1.77 17.27 -0.43
CA THR A 91 1.05 18.39 0.18
C THR A 91 2.01 19.51 0.53
N GLN A 92 1.48 20.66 0.94
CA GLN A 92 2.29 21.76 1.45
C GLN A 92 3.19 21.39 2.64
N SER A 93 2.82 20.36 3.40
CA SER A 93 3.60 19.92 4.56
C SER A 93 4.50 18.73 4.24
N GLY A 94 4.49 18.20 3.01
CA GLY A 94 5.23 17.01 2.57
C GLY A 94 4.31 15.89 2.10
N TYR A 95 4.84 14.67 1.95
CA TYR A 95 4.04 13.55 1.45
C TYR A 95 3.18 12.92 2.55
N VAL A 96 1.91 12.65 2.24
CA VAL A 96 0.97 11.91 3.09
C VAL A 96 0.42 10.70 2.34
N LEU A 97 0.02 9.65 3.07
CA LEU A 97 -0.67 8.53 2.45
C LEU A 97 -2.03 8.98 1.92
N ASP A 98 -2.34 8.53 0.71
CA ASP A 98 -3.56 8.89 -0.02
C ASP A 98 -4.46 7.68 -0.27
N SER A 99 -3.86 6.53 -0.57
CA SER A 99 -4.60 5.28 -0.77
C SER A 99 -3.85 4.07 -0.21
N PHE A 100 -4.61 3.05 0.13
CA PHE A 100 -4.14 1.70 0.41
C PHE A 100 -4.95 0.70 -0.41
N ASP A 101 -4.27 -0.07 -1.25
CA ASP A 101 -4.84 -0.83 -2.35
C ASP A 101 -4.47 -2.32 -2.23
N ILE A 102 -5.45 -3.20 -2.44
CA ILE A 102 -5.30 -4.65 -2.46
C ILE A 102 -5.99 -5.23 -3.69
N ASP A 103 -5.18 -5.58 -4.68
CA ASP A 103 -5.60 -5.98 -6.01
C ASP A 103 -5.43 -7.47 -6.21
N ARG A 104 -6.55 -8.20 -6.23
CA ARG A 104 -6.58 -9.56 -6.75
C ARG A 104 -6.49 -9.50 -8.27
N LEU A 105 -5.46 -10.11 -8.86
CA LEU A 105 -5.07 -9.83 -10.25
C LEU A 105 -6.02 -10.41 -11.32
N ASP A 106 -7.03 -11.18 -10.93
CA ASP A 106 -8.14 -11.58 -11.82
C ASP A 106 -9.29 -10.55 -11.84
N GLY A 107 -9.24 -9.51 -11.01
CA GLY A 107 -10.27 -8.46 -10.90
C GLY A 107 -11.43 -8.83 -9.97
N GLU A 108 -11.42 -10.01 -9.37
CA GLU A 108 -12.47 -10.45 -8.45
C GLU A 108 -12.26 -9.89 -7.03
N PRO A 109 -13.32 -9.82 -6.20
CA PRO A 109 -13.18 -9.48 -4.79
C PRO A 109 -12.25 -10.45 -4.03
N LEU A 110 -11.62 -9.95 -2.96
CA LEU A 110 -10.87 -10.79 -2.04
C LEU A 110 -11.80 -11.76 -1.31
N VAL A 111 -11.39 -13.03 -1.26
CA VAL A 111 -12.05 -14.07 -0.46
C VAL A 111 -11.44 -14.10 0.95
N ALA A 112 -10.11 -14.05 1.05
CA ALA A 112 -9.40 -13.92 2.31
C ALA A 112 -8.58 -12.62 2.35
N TYR A 113 -8.74 -11.85 3.44
CA TYR A 113 -7.92 -10.65 3.65
C TYR A 113 -6.48 -11.03 4.00
N PRO A 114 -5.45 -10.43 3.38
CA PRO A 114 -4.06 -10.80 3.63
C PRO A 114 -3.62 -10.50 5.08
N GLU A 115 -2.97 -11.47 5.71
CA GLU A 115 -2.35 -11.27 7.02
C GLU A 115 -0.92 -10.73 6.88
N PRO A 116 -0.51 -9.74 7.70
CA PRO A 116 0.87 -9.27 7.70
C PRO A 116 1.83 -10.33 8.24
N GLY A 117 2.96 -10.51 7.57
CA GLY A 117 4.03 -11.37 8.05
C GLY A 117 4.87 -11.99 6.93
N ASP A 118 5.66 -13.00 7.30
CA ASP A 118 6.62 -13.67 6.40
C ASP A 118 5.96 -14.45 5.26
N GLY A 119 4.64 -14.69 5.33
CA GLY A 119 3.85 -15.27 4.24
C GLY A 119 3.67 -14.34 3.04
N LEU A 120 3.93 -13.04 3.20
CA LEU A 120 3.89 -12.06 2.12
C LEU A 120 5.26 -12.00 1.43
N MET A 121 5.27 -12.00 0.10
CA MET A 121 6.47 -11.74 -0.69
C MET A 121 6.68 -10.24 -0.80
N VAL A 122 7.90 -9.75 -0.52
CA VAL A 122 8.23 -8.32 -0.64
C VAL A 122 8.91 -8.07 -1.97
N MET A 123 8.35 -7.15 -2.74
CA MET A 123 8.80 -6.79 -4.08
C MET A 123 9.35 -5.36 -4.11
N GLU A 124 10.41 -5.15 -4.89
CA GLU A 124 11.00 -3.85 -5.18
C GLU A 124 11.36 -3.80 -6.67
N ALA A 125 10.83 -2.83 -7.41
CA ALA A 125 11.09 -2.67 -8.84
C ALA A 125 10.93 -3.99 -9.65
N GLY A 126 9.87 -4.75 -9.37
CA GLY A 126 9.57 -6.00 -10.04
C GLY A 126 10.43 -7.21 -9.60
N LYS A 127 11.32 -7.06 -8.62
CA LYS A 127 12.17 -8.13 -8.07
C LYS A 127 11.80 -8.49 -6.64
N ARG A 128 11.90 -9.77 -6.30
CA ARG A 128 11.74 -10.20 -4.91
C ARG A 128 12.97 -9.80 -4.10
N ILE A 129 12.74 -9.13 -2.98
CA ILE A 129 13.80 -8.74 -2.04
C ILE A 129 13.68 -9.41 -0.67
N GLY A 130 12.56 -10.09 -0.37
CA GLY A 130 12.35 -10.73 0.93
C GLY A 130 10.99 -11.43 1.05
N GLY A 131 10.69 -11.92 2.26
CA GLY A 131 9.42 -12.59 2.58
C GLY A 131 9.27 -13.96 1.92
N ALA A 132 8.03 -14.39 1.65
CA ALA A 132 7.75 -15.64 0.97
C ALA A 132 8.32 -15.69 -0.46
N ASP A 133 8.54 -16.89 -1.01
CA ASP A 133 8.89 -17.07 -2.43
C ASP A 133 7.64 -17.45 -3.23
N LEU A 134 6.99 -16.44 -3.79
CA LEU A 134 5.78 -16.59 -4.60
C LEU A 134 6.07 -16.44 -6.10
N ARG A 135 7.35 -16.57 -6.53
CA ARG A 135 7.73 -16.44 -7.94
C ARG A 135 7.14 -17.51 -8.85
N HIS A 136 6.58 -18.57 -8.28
CA HIS A 136 5.84 -19.58 -9.02
C HIS A 136 4.50 -19.03 -9.55
N VAL A 137 3.85 -18.09 -8.82
CA VAL A 137 2.57 -17.46 -9.17
C VAL A 137 2.70 -16.01 -9.66
N TYR A 138 3.61 -15.21 -9.10
CA TYR A 138 3.84 -13.81 -9.49
C TYR A 138 5.28 -13.65 -9.99
N LYS A 139 5.44 -13.51 -11.31
CA LYS A 139 6.75 -13.49 -11.95
C LYS A 139 7.47 -12.16 -11.71
N GLU A 140 8.79 -12.25 -11.59
CA GLU A 140 9.63 -11.06 -11.57
C GLU A 140 9.60 -10.36 -12.93
N SER A 141 9.78 -9.04 -12.89
CA SER A 141 9.91 -8.18 -14.05
C SER A 141 11.06 -7.19 -13.84
N ASP A 142 11.64 -6.69 -14.93
CA ASP A 142 12.70 -5.68 -14.88
C ASP A 142 12.08 -4.28 -14.95
N LEU A 143 11.44 -3.85 -13.85
CA LEU A 143 10.88 -2.51 -13.77
C LEU A 143 11.97 -1.50 -13.38
N PRO A 144 11.87 -0.23 -13.83
CA PRO A 144 12.78 0.80 -13.37
C PRO A 144 12.68 0.99 -11.85
N PRO A 145 13.77 1.38 -11.17
CA PRO A 145 13.73 1.72 -9.76
C PRO A 145 12.65 2.76 -9.46
N ARG A 146 11.87 2.56 -8.40
CA ARG A 146 10.86 3.52 -7.97
C ARG A 146 11.52 4.78 -7.39
N PHE A 147 10.82 5.91 -7.50
CA PHE A 147 11.28 7.20 -7.00
C PHE A 147 11.52 7.18 -5.48
N LYS A 148 12.65 7.75 -5.06
CA LYS A 148 12.89 8.11 -3.65
C LYS A 148 12.30 9.49 -3.42
N LEU A 149 11.58 9.66 -2.32
CA LEU A 149 11.13 10.98 -1.90
C LEU A 149 12.33 11.79 -1.38
N PRO A 150 12.37 13.11 -1.65
CA PRO A 150 13.34 14.00 -1.03
C PRO A 150 13.17 14.08 0.50
#